data_AF-A0A9R1DAF5-F1
#
_entry.id   AF-A0A9R1DAF5-F1
#
_cell.length_a   1.000
_cell.length_b   1.000
_cell.length_c   1.000
_cell.angle_alpha   90.00
_cell.angle_beta   90.00
_cell.angle_gamma   90.00
#
_symmetry.space_group_name_H-M   'P 1'
#
loop_
_entity.id
_entity.type
_entity.pdbx_description
1 polymer ?
#
loop_
_entity_poly.entity_id
_entity_poly.type
_entity_poly.pdbx_seq_one_letter_code
_entity_poly.pdbx_strand_id
1 'polypeptide(L)'
;MAGGDSSPVAAAATKWEWDQEEYRCEPAEYSVDPRYSEYDPKQGCFICVRYFFDGKLDLDQESPAGPMRHTGKIFREGFPLANSVNVVSIKIVSSDYGYPLNVYGTIIARDSLDRKCVYVFRRDQDDCQLISSKDDSLILTGPKRGFMVCDNIFFEIDLKVKDVHGRTVDDDRLSKGLIEVDAIRRLEYSPRYVVDTETLVSMHSILDLNYTFVRSSVEGTVEIKILEGP
;
A
#
# COMPACT_ATOMS: atom_id res chain seq x y z
N MET A 1 -5.47 23.26 64.85
CA MET A 1 -6.12 21.96 64.53
C MET A 1 -6.82 22.14 63.19
N ALA A 2 -6.36 21.40 62.17
CA ALA A 2 -6.81 21.28 60.78
C ALA A 2 -6.93 22.59 59.97
N GLY A 3 -6.27 22.81 58.84
CA GLY A 3 -5.72 21.89 57.83
C GLY A 3 -6.41 22.20 56.50
N GLY A 4 -5.65 22.50 55.45
CA GLY A 4 -6.23 22.78 54.13
C GLY A 4 -5.25 23.41 53.14
N ASP A 5 -4.13 22.74 52.90
CA ASP A 5 -3.20 23.06 51.82
C ASP A 5 -3.88 22.95 50.45
N SER A 6 -3.70 23.94 49.60
CA SER A 6 -3.97 23.82 48.16
C SER A 6 -2.65 24.04 47.42
N SER A 7 -2.01 22.93 47.09
CA SER A 7 -0.81 22.84 46.25
C SER A 7 -1.22 22.80 44.77
N PRO A 8 -0.49 23.45 43.84
CA PRO A 8 -0.81 23.38 42.42
C PRO A 8 -0.25 22.08 41.82
N VAL A 9 -1.11 21.16 41.41
CA VAL A 9 -0.68 19.99 40.63
C VAL A 9 -0.53 20.42 39.19
N ALA A 10 0.72 20.72 38.80
CA ALA A 10 1.12 20.82 37.40
C ALA A 10 0.89 19.45 36.73
N ALA A 11 -0.02 19.40 35.76
CA ALA A 11 -0.19 18.23 34.90
C ALA A 11 1.04 18.14 33.99
N ALA A 12 2.00 17.30 34.38
CA ALA A 12 3.11 16.91 33.52
C ALA A 12 2.53 16.09 32.35
N ALA A 13 2.43 16.71 31.18
CA ALA A 13 2.19 16.01 29.94
C ALA A 13 3.46 15.21 29.61
N THR A 14 3.43 13.91 29.86
CA THR A 14 4.49 13.00 29.42
C THR A 14 4.47 12.97 27.90
N LYS A 15 5.40 13.73 27.31
CA LYS A 15 5.73 13.67 25.89
C LYS A 15 6.40 12.32 25.67
N TRP A 16 5.68 11.38 25.08
CA TRP A 16 6.26 10.13 24.62
C TRP A 16 7.08 10.47 23.36
N GLU A 17 8.36 10.74 23.56
CA GLU A 17 9.34 10.78 22.47
C GLU A 17 9.56 9.34 22.04
N TRP A 18 8.97 8.99 20.89
CA TRP A 18 9.34 7.77 20.20
C TRP A 18 10.65 8.05 19.48
N ASP A 19 11.71 7.37 19.91
CA ASP A 19 12.97 7.33 19.18
C ASP A 19 12.72 6.76 17.78
N GLN A 20 13.17 7.49 16.77
CA GLN A 20 13.02 7.18 15.34
C GLN A 20 13.91 6.01 14.87
N GLU A 21 14.41 5.21 15.79
CA GLU A 21 15.47 4.25 15.55
C GLU A 21 14.92 2.83 15.77
N GLU A 22 15.04 2.00 14.74
CA GLU A 22 14.80 0.55 14.77
C GLU A 22 13.39 0.04 14.42
N TYR A 23 12.95 0.28 13.17
CA TYR A 23 12.29 -0.79 12.40
C TYR A 23 13.37 -1.56 11.62
N ARG A 24 14.38 -2.07 12.32
CA ARG A 24 15.08 -3.25 11.83
C ARG A 24 14.09 -4.38 12.01
N CYS A 25 13.80 -5.14 10.95
CA CYS A 25 13.18 -6.44 11.12
C CYS A 25 14.16 -7.27 11.97
N GLU A 26 14.00 -7.22 13.29
CA GLU A 26 14.52 -8.26 14.16
C GLU A 26 14.04 -9.58 13.56
N PRO A 27 14.93 -10.56 13.29
CA PRO A 27 14.53 -11.82 12.70
C PRO A 27 13.75 -12.57 13.78
N ALA A 28 12.48 -12.24 13.89
CA ALA A 28 11.61 -12.89 14.83
C ALA A 28 11.58 -14.37 14.43
N GLU A 29 11.94 -15.24 15.37
CA GLU A 29 11.83 -16.70 15.29
C GLU A 29 10.37 -17.17 15.15
N TYR A 30 9.52 -16.42 14.44
CA TYR A 30 8.28 -16.95 13.94
C TYR A 30 8.64 -17.92 12.83
N SER A 31 8.27 -19.19 12.99
CA SER A 31 8.16 -20.11 11.86
C SER A 31 7.41 -19.40 10.74
N VAL A 32 8.14 -18.96 9.72
CA VAL A 32 7.60 -18.11 8.66
C VAL A 32 6.81 -19.02 7.74
N ASP A 33 5.50 -19.09 8.00
CA ASP A 33 4.58 -19.93 7.24
C ASP A 33 4.76 -19.61 5.74
N PRO A 34 5.20 -20.58 4.92
CA PRO A 34 5.57 -20.34 3.53
C PRO A 34 4.38 -19.86 2.68
N ARG A 35 3.15 -19.92 3.21
CA ARG A 35 1.97 -19.32 2.59
C ARG A 35 2.00 -17.79 2.57
N TYR A 36 2.70 -17.16 3.53
CA TYR A 36 2.66 -15.71 3.74
C TYR A 36 4.01 -15.02 3.65
N SER A 37 5.11 -15.79 3.63
CA SER A 37 6.46 -15.25 3.73
C SER A 37 7.44 -15.91 2.79
N GLU A 38 8.46 -15.17 2.40
CA GLU A 38 9.52 -15.61 1.50
C GLU A 38 10.87 -15.04 1.93
N TYR A 39 11.96 -15.75 1.64
CA TYR A 39 13.31 -15.23 1.88
C TYR A 39 13.64 -14.14 0.86
N ASP A 40 14.00 -12.97 1.37
CA ASP A 40 14.45 -11.84 0.58
C ASP A 40 15.99 -11.76 0.57
N PRO A 41 16.65 -12.04 -0.57
CA PRO A 41 18.09 -11.95 -0.66
C PRO A 41 18.63 -10.52 -0.48
N LYS A 42 17.81 -9.48 -0.73
CA LYS A 42 18.22 -8.09 -0.57
C LYS A 42 18.38 -7.70 0.89
N GLN A 43 17.46 -8.15 1.72
CA GLN A 43 17.43 -7.86 3.15
C GLN A 43 18.16 -8.92 3.98
N GLY A 44 18.39 -10.12 3.43
CA GLY A 44 19.05 -11.22 4.13
C GLY A 44 18.16 -11.86 5.21
N CYS A 45 16.84 -11.71 5.10
CA CYS A 45 15.87 -12.23 6.06
C CYS A 45 14.58 -12.68 5.36
N PHE A 46 13.70 -13.37 6.10
CA PHE A 46 12.35 -13.66 5.61
C PHE A 46 11.45 -12.45 5.80
N ILE A 47 10.66 -12.14 4.77
CA ILE A 47 9.70 -11.04 4.77
C ILE A 47 8.29 -11.55 4.54
N CYS A 48 7.30 -10.80 5.01
CA CYS A 48 5.91 -11.04 4.65
C CYS A 48 5.66 -10.60 3.21
N VAL A 49 5.11 -11.50 2.39
CA VAL A 49 4.78 -11.26 0.98
C VAL A 49 3.28 -11.33 0.72
N ARG A 50 2.49 -11.88 1.66
CA ARG A 50 1.02 -11.91 1.58
C ARG A 50 0.38 -11.52 2.90
N TYR A 51 -0.87 -11.07 2.83
CA TYR A 51 -1.71 -10.81 3.98
C TYR A 51 -1.96 -12.09 4.80
N PHE A 52 -1.77 -12.01 6.12
CA PHE A 52 -1.83 -13.18 7.02
C PHE A 52 -2.72 -12.99 8.26
N PHE A 53 -3.35 -11.84 8.42
CA PHE A 53 -4.13 -11.52 9.63
C PHE A 53 -5.49 -12.24 9.71
N ASP A 54 -5.97 -12.82 8.60
CA ASP A 54 -7.17 -13.68 8.59
C ASP A 54 -6.88 -15.00 7.84
N GLY A 55 -6.63 -16.06 8.62
CA GLY A 55 -6.33 -17.39 8.07
C GLY A 55 -7.53 -18.10 7.42
N LYS A 56 -8.75 -17.55 7.52
CA LYS A 56 -9.96 -18.10 6.86
C LYS A 56 -10.25 -17.42 5.52
N LEU A 57 -9.60 -16.29 5.24
CA LEU A 57 -9.80 -15.55 4.02
C LEU A 57 -9.20 -16.31 2.83
N ASP A 58 -9.99 -16.46 1.77
CA ASP A 58 -9.46 -16.85 0.48
C ASP A 58 -8.66 -15.66 -0.09
N LEU A 59 -7.33 -15.76 0.00
CA LEU A 59 -6.43 -14.70 -0.43
C LEU A 59 -6.49 -14.42 -1.92
N ASP A 60 -6.97 -15.35 -2.75
CA ASP A 60 -6.99 -15.17 -4.20
C ASP A 60 -8.37 -14.69 -4.68
N GLN A 61 -9.34 -14.58 -3.77
CA GLN A 61 -10.67 -14.07 -4.08
C GLN A 61 -10.64 -12.58 -4.43
N GLU A 62 -11.07 -12.24 -5.65
CA GLU A 62 -11.29 -10.85 -6.05
C GLU A 62 -12.47 -10.22 -5.31
N SER A 63 -12.34 -8.93 -4.99
CA SER A 63 -13.45 -8.16 -4.42
C SER A 63 -14.60 -8.09 -5.44
N PRO A 64 -15.84 -8.48 -5.05
CA PRO A 64 -17.01 -8.32 -5.91
C PRO A 64 -17.52 -6.87 -5.93
N ALA A 65 -17.00 -6.00 -5.04
CA ALA A 65 -17.41 -4.62 -4.95
C ALA A 65 -16.85 -3.81 -6.13
N GLY A 66 -17.76 -3.32 -6.98
CA GLY A 66 -17.43 -2.43 -8.10
C GLY A 66 -17.35 -0.95 -7.71
N PRO A 67 -17.15 -0.07 -8.71
CA PRO A 67 -17.11 1.38 -8.51
C PRO A 67 -18.52 1.91 -8.25
N MET A 68 -18.61 3.20 -7.89
CA MET A 68 -19.85 3.97 -7.85
C MET A 68 -20.89 3.48 -6.83
N ARG A 69 -20.47 2.84 -5.74
CA ARG A 69 -21.40 2.20 -4.78
C ARG A 69 -22.32 3.20 -4.09
N HIS A 70 -21.88 4.45 -4.01
CA HIS A 70 -22.58 5.53 -3.35
C HIS A 70 -23.13 6.61 -4.31
N THR A 71 -22.93 6.47 -5.63
CA THR A 71 -23.27 7.51 -6.62
C THR A 71 -24.78 7.68 -6.85
N GLY A 72 -25.60 6.70 -6.46
CA GLY A 72 -27.06 6.74 -6.61
C GLY A 72 -27.83 7.39 -5.46
N LYS A 73 -27.15 7.97 -4.45
CA LYS A 73 -27.80 8.45 -3.22
C LYS A 73 -27.33 9.85 -2.83
N ILE A 74 -28.24 10.66 -2.29
CA ILE A 74 -27.94 12.03 -1.86
C ILE A 74 -27.25 11.97 -0.49
N PHE A 75 -26.17 12.73 -0.31
CA PHE A 75 -25.37 12.80 0.93
C PHE A 75 -26.21 12.97 2.22
N ARG A 76 -27.38 13.61 2.12
CA ARG A 76 -28.31 13.86 3.25
C ARG A 76 -28.96 12.59 3.83
N GLU A 77 -28.80 11.43 3.21
CA GLU A 77 -29.34 10.15 3.69
C GLU A 77 -28.46 9.44 4.74
N GLY A 78 -27.44 10.12 5.28
CA GLY A 78 -26.75 9.68 6.50
C GLY A 78 -25.67 8.61 6.30
N PHE A 79 -24.93 8.65 5.19
CA PHE A 79 -23.78 7.74 5.02
C PHE A 79 -22.67 8.10 6.02
N PRO A 80 -22.15 7.12 6.78
CA PRO A 80 -20.95 7.35 7.56
C PRO A 80 -19.81 7.68 6.59
N LEU A 81 -19.23 8.86 6.75
CA LEU A 81 -17.99 9.22 6.06
C LEU A 81 -16.91 8.21 6.48
N ALA A 82 -16.19 7.67 5.50
CA ALA A 82 -15.10 6.73 5.75
C ALA A 82 -13.78 7.36 5.36
N ASN A 83 -12.69 6.97 6.03
CA ASN A 83 -11.37 7.36 5.57
C ASN A 83 -11.02 6.57 4.31
N SER A 84 -10.17 7.15 3.47
CA SER A 84 -9.73 6.49 2.25
C SER A 84 -8.25 6.69 1.97
N VAL A 85 -7.69 5.76 1.19
CA VAL A 85 -6.36 5.89 0.60
C VAL A 85 -6.51 5.97 -0.91
N ASN A 86 -5.87 6.98 -1.51
CA ASN A 86 -5.78 7.12 -2.96
C ASN A 86 -4.34 6.92 -3.39
N VAL A 87 -4.08 5.88 -4.19
CA VAL A 87 -2.77 5.64 -4.79
C VAL A 87 -2.52 6.70 -5.86
N VAL A 88 -1.42 7.44 -5.71
CA VAL A 88 -1.00 8.51 -6.63
C VAL A 88 -0.07 7.93 -7.70
N SER A 89 0.96 7.20 -7.28
CA SER A 89 1.90 6.57 -8.20
C SER A 89 2.65 5.44 -7.52
N ILE A 90 3.00 4.41 -8.29
CA ILE A 90 3.91 3.36 -7.85
C ILE A 90 5.11 3.37 -8.78
N LYS A 91 6.31 3.43 -8.20
CA LYS A 91 7.57 3.56 -8.95
C LYS A 91 8.59 2.56 -8.45
N ILE A 92 9.31 1.94 -9.38
CA ILE A 92 10.56 1.26 -9.06
C ILE A 92 11.62 2.35 -9.09
N VAL A 93 12.16 2.72 -7.94
CA VAL A 93 13.11 3.84 -7.81
C VAL A 93 14.56 3.38 -7.85
N SER A 94 14.80 2.09 -7.61
CA SER A 94 16.10 1.44 -7.79
C SER A 94 15.92 -0.01 -8.22
N SER A 95 16.85 -0.52 -9.01
CA SER A 95 16.88 -1.90 -9.53
C SER A 95 18.33 -2.38 -9.59
N ASP A 96 18.59 -3.57 -9.06
CA ASP A 96 19.91 -4.22 -9.10
C ASP A 96 20.27 -4.65 -10.53
N TYR A 97 19.26 -4.79 -11.39
CA TYR A 97 19.43 -5.06 -12.81
C TYR A 97 19.60 -3.79 -13.66
N GLY A 98 19.43 -2.61 -13.07
CA GLY A 98 19.40 -1.33 -13.79
C GLY A 98 18.12 -1.13 -14.61
N TYR A 99 18.18 -0.23 -15.59
CA TYR A 99 17.10 0.08 -16.53
C TYR A 99 17.63 -0.07 -17.97
N PRO A 100 16.78 -0.35 -18.97
CA PRO A 100 15.32 -0.52 -18.87
C PRO A 100 14.89 -1.91 -18.34
N LEU A 101 13.67 -1.97 -17.82
CA LEU A 101 13.05 -3.19 -17.28
C LEU A 101 11.74 -3.51 -18.01
N ASN A 102 11.55 -4.76 -18.41
CA ASN A 102 10.25 -5.29 -18.87
C ASN A 102 9.51 -5.90 -17.68
N VAL A 103 8.65 -5.12 -17.04
CA VAL A 103 8.01 -5.46 -15.75
C VAL A 103 6.63 -6.05 -15.95
N TYR A 104 6.32 -7.13 -15.25
CA TYR A 104 5.01 -7.77 -15.19
C TYR A 104 4.70 -8.25 -13.77
N GLY A 105 3.51 -8.81 -13.55
CA GLY A 105 3.04 -9.28 -12.25
C GLY A 105 1.87 -8.48 -11.73
N THR A 106 1.73 -8.44 -10.41
CA THR A 106 0.54 -7.89 -9.75
C THR A 106 0.87 -7.00 -8.56
N ILE A 107 0.04 -5.98 -8.37
CA ILE A 107 -0.08 -5.24 -7.12
C ILE A 107 -1.54 -5.31 -6.69
N ILE A 108 -1.77 -5.82 -5.50
CA ILE A 108 -3.11 -6.01 -4.94
C ILE A 108 -3.25 -5.15 -3.70
N ALA A 109 -4.29 -4.33 -3.65
CA ALA A 109 -4.71 -3.64 -2.45
C ALA A 109 -5.79 -4.45 -1.70
N ARG A 110 -5.66 -4.56 -0.38
CA ARG A 110 -6.64 -5.14 0.54
C ARG A 110 -7.09 -4.10 1.55
N ASP A 111 -8.23 -3.50 1.26
CA ASP A 111 -8.79 -2.45 2.08
C ASP A 111 -9.74 -2.99 3.16
N SER A 112 -10.26 -2.10 4.00
CA SER A 112 -11.11 -2.49 5.14
C SER A 112 -12.54 -2.89 4.74
N LEU A 113 -12.88 -2.89 3.44
CA LEU A 113 -14.21 -3.23 3.01
C LEU A 113 -14.47 -4.74 3.13
N ASP A 114 -13.61 -5.53 2.51
CA ASP A 114 -13.77 -6.98 2.44
C ASP A 114 -12.45 -7.74 2.49
N ARG A 115 -11.31 -7.04 2.57
CA ARG A 115 -9.94 -7.62 2.56
C ARG A 115 -9.62 -8.45 1.30
N LYS A 116 -10.49 -8.46 0.29
CA LYS A 116 -10.33 -9.23 -0.95
C LYS A 116 -9.42 -8.51 -1.93
N CYS A 117 -9.02 -9.21 -3.00
CA CYS A 117 -8.09 -8.66 -3.98
C CYS A 117 -8.73 -7.52 -4.77
N VAL A 118 -8.13 -6.33 -4.71
CA VAL A 118 -8.37 -5.24 -5.64
C VAL A 118 -7.07 -4.95 -6.39
N TYR A 119 -7.02 -5.31 -7.67
CA TYR A 119 -5.84 -5.09 -8.51
C TYR A 119 -5.60 -3.60 -8.76
N VAL A 120 -4.41 -3.13 -8.42
CA VAL A 120 -3.88 -1.79 -8.72
C VAL A 120 -2.94 -1.84 -9.92
N PHE A 121 -2.26 -2.96 -10.10
CA PHE A 121 -1.48 -3.29 -11.28
C PHE A 121 -1.64 -4.77 -11.58
N ARG A 122 -1.82 -5.12 -12.85
CA ARG A 122 -1.88 -6.50 -13.32
C ARG A 122 -1.44 -6.55 -14.77
N ARG A 123 -0.32 -7.23 -15.02
CA ARG A 123 0.24 -7.45 -16.35
C ARG A 123 0.79 -8.87 -16.43
N ASP A 124 0.52 -9.55 -17.53
CA ASP A 124 1.07 -10.88 -17.79
C ASP A 124 2.47 -10.78 -18.42
N GLN A 125 3.22 -11.87 -18.44
CA GLN A 125 4.59 -11.90 -18.98
C GLN A 125 4.66 -11.54 -20.47
N ASP A 126 3.59 -11.73 -21.23
CA ASP A 126 3.51 -11.35 -22.65
C ASP A 126 3.06 -9.90 -22.87
N ASP A 127 2.61 -9.21 -21.82
CA ASP A 127 2.17 -7.82 -21.82
C ASP A 127 2.96 -7.02 -20.75
N CYS A 128 4.28 -7.12 -20.77
CA CYS A 128 5.12 -6.35 -19.85
C CYS A 128 5.00 -4.84 -20.09
N GLN A 129 5.09 -4.07 -19.02
CA GLN A 129 5.34 -2.64 -19.11
C GLN A 129 6.85 -2.37 -19.18
N LEU A 130 7.28 -1.60 -20.18
CA LEU A 130 8.63 -1.07 -20.25
C LEU A 130 8.80 0.09 -19.26
N ILE A 131 9.74 -0.05 -18.33
CA ILE A 131 10.19 0.98 -17.40
C ILE A 131 11.57 1.44 -17.85
N SER A 132 11.65 2.64 -18.40
CA SER A 132 12.87 3.19 -19.02
C SER A 132 13.78 3.85 -17.99
N SER A 133 13.20 4.38 -16.91
CA SER A 133 13.92 5.11 -15.87
C SER A 133 13.25 4.99 -14.51
N LYS A 134 13.96 5.41 -13.46
CA LYS A 134 13.43 5.50 -12.08
C LYS A 134 12.28 6.51 -11.92
N ASP A 135 12.12 7.43 -12.89
CA ASP A 135 11.10 8.48 -12.82
C ASP A 135 9.76 8.00 -13.38
N ASP A 136 9.79 6.92 -14.18
CA ASP A 136 8.63 6.29 -14.79
C ASP A 136 7.73 5.64 -13.73
N SER A 137 6.42 5.78 -13.89
CA SER A 137 5.43 5.15 -13.01
C SER A 137 4.84 3.91 -13.66
N LEU A 138 4.47 2.93 -12.83
CA LEU A 138 3.63 1.83 -13.28
C LEU A 138 2.29 2.39 -13.80
N ILE A 139 1.83 1.89 -14.94
CA ILE A 139 0.52 2.18 -15.50
C ILE A 139 -0.47 1.35 -14.70
N LEU A 140 -1.05 1.97 -13.70
CA LEU A 140 -1.99 1.32 -12.78
C LEU A 140 -3.26 0.93 -13.54
N THR A 141 -3.73 -0.30 -13.30
CA THR A 141 -5.10 -0.67 -13.63
C THR A 141 -5.96 0.08 -12.63
N GLY A 142 -6.54 1.21 -13.05
CA GLY A 142 -7.32 2.08 -12.17
C GLY A 142 -8.23 1.24 -11.26
N PRO A 143 -8.17 1.42 -9.94
CA PRO A 143 -8.81 0.48 -9.04
C PRO A 143 -10.31 0.46 -9.32
N LYS A 144 -10.92 -0.73 -9.23
CA LYS A 144 -12.37 -0.87 -9.44
C LYS A 144 -13.18 0.07 -8.54
N ARG A 145 -12.60 0.66 -7.48
CA ARG A 145 -13.23 1.58 -6.52
C ARG A 145 -12.17 2.29 -5.67
N GLY A 146 -12.57 3.32 -4.93
CA GLY A 146 -11.72 3.91 -3.88
C GLY A 146 -11.47 2.92 -2.72
N PHE A 147 -10.31 3.03 -2.07
CA PHE A 147 -9.96 2.17 -0.94
C PHE A 147 -10.48 2.72 0.37
N MET A 148 -11.37 1.97 1.02
CA MET A 148 -11.94 2.31 2.31
C MET A 148 -11.02 1.84 3.44
N VAL A 149 -10.76 2.70 4.41
CA VAL A 149 -9.83 2.40 5.50
C VAL A 149 -10.47 2.67 6.86
N CYS A 150 -10.55 1.62 7.68
CA CYS A 150 -10.97 1.67 9.08
C CYS A 150 -9.76 1.46 10.00
N ASP A 151 -9.03 0.37 9.75
CA ASP A 151 -7.77 0.05 10.44
C ASP A 151 -6.63 0.26 9.44
N ASN A 152 -6.02 -0.81 8.93
CA ASN A 152 -4.91 -0.70 7.98
C ASN A 152 -5.38 -1.06 6.57
N ILE A 153 -4.63 -0.61 5.56
CA ILE A 153 -4.73 -1.12 4.20
C ILE A 153 -3.41 -1.78 3.83
N PHE A 154 -3.49 -2.93 3.17
CA PHE A 154 -2.33 -3.71 2.80
C PHE A 154 -2.16 -3.73 1.28
N PHE A 155 -0.92 -3.62 0.83
CA PHE A 155 -0.55 -3.78 -0.57
C PHE A 155 0.36 -5.00 -0.72
N GLU A 156 -0.12 -6.03 -1.40
CA GLU A 156 0.69 -7.19 -1.80
C GLU A 156 1.36 -6.85 -3.14
N ILE A 157 2.68 -6.79 -3.12
CA ILE A 157 3.52 -6.54 -4.30
C ILE A 157 4.09 -7.89 -4.74
N ASP A 158 3.88 -8.26 -6.00
CA ASP A 158 4.55 -9.38 -6.66
C ASP A 158 4.85 -8.96 -8.11
N LEU A 159 5.96 -8.24 -8.27
CA LEU A 159 6.46 -7.77 -9.55
C LEU A 159 7.66 -8.58 -9.98
N LYS A 160 7.71 -8.83 -11.29
CA LYS A 160 8.74 -9.61 -11.94
C LYS A 160 9.31 -8.89 -13.14
N VAL A 161 10.51 -9.28 -13.55
CA VAL A 161 11.15 -8.80 -14.78
C VAL A 161 11.29 -9.95 -15.77
N LYS A 162 10.87 -9.74 -17.02
CA LYS A 162 10.96 -10.77 -18.06
C LYS A 162 12.40 -10.96 -18.55
N ASP A 163 13.02 -9.85 -18.89
CA ASP A 163 14.40 -9.78 -19.35
C ASP A 163 14.96 -8.39 -19.04
N VAL A 164 16.28 -8.31 -19.07
CA VAL A 164 17.02 -7.06 -18.89
C VAL A 164 18.02 -6.95 -20.02
N HIS A 165 17.88 -5.91 -20.85
CA HIS A 165 18.66 -5.74 -22.08
C HIS A 165 18.59 -6.98 -23.00
N GLY A 166 17.42 -7.62 -23.10
CA GLY A 166 17.20 -8.80 -23.94
C GLY A 166 17.89 -10.08 -23.44
N ARG A 167 18.34 -10.11 -22.18
CA ARG A 167 18.91 -11.29 -21.53
C ARG A 167 18.01 -11.73 -20.39
N THR A 168 17.79 -13.03 -20.29
CA THR A 168 17.12 -13.65 -19.14
C THR A 168 17.91 -13.36 -17.87
N VAL A 169 17.21 -13.06 -16.78
CA VAL A 169 17.79 -12.85 -15.45
C VAL A 169 17.84 -14.18 -14.67
N ASP A 170 18.77 -14.29 -13.73
CA ASP A 170 18.90 -15.47 -12.88
C ASP A 170 17.71 -15.65 -11.92
N ASP A 171 17.13 -14.53 -11.46
CA ASP A 171 15.99 -14.48 -10.56
C ASP A 171 15.02 -13.42 -11.09
N ASP A 172 13.80 -13.82 -11.44
CA ASP A 172 12.83 -12.93 -12.07
C ASP A 172 12.08 -12.05 -11.05
N ARG A 173 12.22 -12.31 -9.75
CA ARG A 173 11.52 -11.58 -8.68
C ARG A 173 12.07 -10.17 -8.55
N LEU A 174 11.39 -9.18 -9.13
CA LEU A 174 11.86 -7.81 -9.11
C LEU A 174 11.56 -7.12 -7.77
N SER A 175 10.31 -7.17 -7.33
CA SER A 175 9.85 -6.56 -6.08
C SER A 175 8.75 -7.43 -5.49
N LYS A 176 8.92 -7.90 -4.25
CA LYS A 176 7.93 -8.78 -3.61
C LYS A 176 7.84 -8.51 -2.13
N GLY A 177 6.63 -8.29 -1.62
CA GLY A 177 6.44 -7.93 -0.22
C GLY A 177 5.05 -7.43 0.11
N LEU A 178 4.78 -7.28 1.40
CA LEU A 178 3.56 -6.71 1.95
C LEU A 178 3.87 -5.31 2.50
N ILE A 179 3.27 -4.28 1.93
CA ILE A 179 3.29 -2.92 2.50
C ILE A 179 2.02 -2.70 3.31
N GLU A 180 2.17 -2.18 4.52
CA GLU A 180 1.07 -1.77 5.38
C GLU A 180 1.00 -0.25 5.45
N VAL A 181 -0.17 0.31 5.13
CA VAL A 181 -0.48 1.70 5.43
C VAL A 181 -1.39 1.73 6.66
N ASP A 182 -0.78 2.09 7.78
CA ASP A 182 -1.46 2.23 9.07
C ASP A 182 -2.32 3.50 9.09
N ALA A 183 -3.65 3.36 9.18
CA ALA A 183 -4.54 4.51 9.28
C ALA A 183 -4.74 4.99 10.71
N ILE A 184 -4.59 4.14 11.72
CA ILE A 184 -4.73 4.52 13.12
C ILE A 184 -3.66 5.56 13.45
N ARG A 185 -2.40 5.26 13.13
CA ARG A 185 -1.29 6.21 13.26
C ARG A 185 -1.55 7.51 12.48
N ARG A 186 -2.19 7.40 11.31
CA ARG A 186 -2.53 8.57 10.49
C ARG A 186 -3.70 9.38 11.02
N LEU A 187 -4.50 8.85 11.95
CA LEU A 187 -5.57 9.57 12.63
C LEU A 187 -5.09 10.33 13.87
N GLU A 188 -3.96 9.92 14.47
CA GLU A 188 -3.39 10.53 15.69
C GLU A 188 -2.91 11.98 15.50
N TYR A 189 -2.49 12.34 14.29
CA TYR A 189 -1.96 13.67 14.00
C TYR A 189 -3.03 14.63 13.45
N SER A 190 -2.70 15.92 13.31
CA SER A 190 -3.55 16.84 12.54
C SER A 190 -3.58 16.43 11.06
N PRO A 191 -4.74 16.49 10.36
CA PRO A 191 -4.82 16.09 8.97
C PRO A 191 -3.88 16.95 8.11
N ARG A 192 -2.99 16.28 7.39
CA ARG A 192 -2.16 16.87 6.33
C ARG A 192 -2.52 16.17 5.03
N TYR A 193 -3.05 16.93 4.07
CA TYR A 193 -3.36 16.43 2.73
C TYR A 193 -2.11 16.53 1.86
N VAL A 194 -1.13 15.71 2.16
CA VAL A 194 0.13 15.61 1.42
C VAL A 194 0.24 14.22 0.80
N VAL A 195 1.12 14.09 -0.19
CA VAL A 195 1.50 12.78 -0.71
C VAL A 195 2.51 12.17 0.25
N ASP A 196 2.16 11.02 0.80
CA ASP A 196 3.05 10.18 1.60
C ASP A 196 3.64 9.07 0.72
N THR A 197 4.78 8.54 1.14
CA THR A 197 5.48 7.45 0.48
C THR A 197 5.75 6.33 1.48
N GLU A 198 5.30 5.12 1.16
CA GLU A 198 5.85 3.90 1.77
C GLU A 198 6.86 3.28 0.80
N THR A 199 7.99 2.82 1.32
CA THR A 199 9.07 2.22 0.51
C THR A 199 9.21 0.74 0.83
N LEU A 200 9.20 -0.09 -0.20
CA LEU A 200 9.52 -1.51 -0.14
C LEU A 200 10.91 -1.76 -0.74
N VAL A 201 11.88 -2.05 0.12
CA VAL A 201 13.17 -2.60 -0.29
C VAL A 201 12.99 -4.11 -0.36
N SER A 202 13.00 -4.72 -1.54
CA SER A 202 12.84 -6.18 -1.65
C SER A 202 13.40 -6.77 -2.93
N MET A 203 13.84 -8.02 -2.84
CA MET A 203 14.34 -8.84 -3.94
C MET A 203 15.44 -8.14 -4.74
N HIS A 204 15.15 -7.65 -5.94
CA HIS A 204 16.12 -6.98 -6.80
C HIS A 204 15.79 -5.49 -7.03
N SER A 205 14.97 -4.88 -6.17
CA SER A 205 14.53 -3.48 -6.35
C SER A 205 14.24 -2.73 -5.05
N ILE A 206 14.01 -1.42 -5.22
CA ILE A 206 13.36 -0.54 -4.24
C ILE A 206 12.13 0.05 -4.93
N LEU A 207 10.96 -0.12 -4.32
CA LEU A 207 9.68 0.34 -4.85
C LEU A 207 9.06 1.36 -3.89
N ASP A 208 8.63 2.50 -4.45
CA ASP A 208 7.91 3.53 -3.72
C ASP A 208 6.43 3.50 -4.07
N LEU A 209 5.59 3.31 -3.05
CA LEU A 209 4.15 3.49 -3.08
C LEU A 209 3.82 4.90 -2.61
N ASN A 210 3.40 5.76 -3.53
CA ASN A 210 2.99 7.12 -3.23
C ASN A 210 1.46 7.20 -3.17
N TYR A 211 0.92 7.79 -2.11
CA TYR A 211 -0.50 7.84 -1.88
C TYR A 211 -0.91 9.07 -1.06
N THR A 212 -2.21 9.32 -1.02
CA THR A 212 -2.81 10.32 -0.13
C THR A 212 -3.80 9.66 0.79
N PHE A 213 -3.77 10.06 2.06
CA PHE A 213 -4.76 9.67 3.05
C PHE A 213 -5.82 10.77 3.20
N VAL A 214 -7.08 10.42 2.95
CA VAL A 214 -8.20 11.37 3.00
C VAL A 214 -9.12 10.98 4.16
N ARG A 215 -9.24 11.88 5.14
CA ARG A 215 -10.19 11.70 6.24
C ARG A 215 -11.59 12.03 5.79
N SER A 216 -12.56 11.27 6.30
CA SER A 216 -13.98 11.54 6.08
C SER A 216 -14.31 11.78 4.60
N SER A 217 -13.82 10.88 3.75
CA SER A 217 -13.89 10.97 2.30
C SER A 217 -15.30 10.70 1.76
N VAL A 218 -15.54 11.20 0.55
CA VAL A 218 -16.72 10.86 -0.26
C VAL A 218 -16.26 10.23 -1.57
N GLU A 219 -16.99 9.21 -2.02
CA GLU A 219 -16.77 8.64 -3.35
C GLU A 219 -17.45 9.54 -4.39
N GLY A 220 -16.68 10.06 -5.34
CA GLY A 220 -17.17 10.84 -6.47
C GLY A 220 -16.85 10.13 -7.79
N THR A 221 -17.76 10.22 -8.75
CA THR A 221 -17.54 9.68 -10.10
C THR A 221 -17.59 10.81 -11.12
N VAL A 222 -16.61 10.86 -12.01
CA VAL A 222 -16.56 11.80 -13.14
C VAL A 222 -16.65 11.00 -14.44
N GLU A 223 -17.61 11.33 -15.30
CA GLU A 223 -17.70 10.79 -16.65
C GLU A 223 -17.02 11.76 -17.61
N ILE A 224 -16.07 11.27 -18.42
CA ILE A 224 -15.38 12.06 -19.43
C ILE A 224 -15.81 11.54 -20.81
N LYS A 225 -16.38 12.43 -21.65
CA LYS A 225 -16.72 12.15 -23.04
C LYS A 225 -15.77 12.90 -23.95
N ILE A 226 -14.96 12.15 -24.70
CA ILE A 226 -14.10 12.71 -25.75
C ILE A 226 -14.97 12.85 -27.00
N LEU A 227 -15.22 14.09 -27.44
CA LEU A 227 -16.13 14.37 -28.56
C LEU A 227 -15.41 14.30 -29.91
N GLU A 228 -14.17 14.78 -29.98
CA GLU A 228 -13.29 14.70 -31.14
C GLU A 228 -11.85 14.50 -30.66
N GLY A 229 -11.09 13.63 -31.33
CA GLY A 229 -9.67 13.40 -31.09
C GLY A 229 -8.80 14.12 -32.14
N PRO A 230 -7.48 14.23 -31.91
CA PRO A 230 -6.54 14.75 -32.91
C PRO A 230 -6.46 13.87 -34.18
#